data_AF-A0A3N5NS35-F1
#
_entry.id   AF-A0A3N5NS35-F1
#
_cell.length_a   1.000
_cell.length_b   1.000
_cell.length_c   1.000
_cell.angle_alpha   90.00
_cell.angle_beta   90.00
_cell.angle_gamma   90.00
#
_symmetry.space_group_name_H-M   'P 1'
#
loop_
_entity.id
_entity.type
_entity.pdbx_description
1 polymer ?
#
loop_
_entity_poly.entity_id
_entity_poly.type
_entity_poly.pdbx_seq_one_letter_code
_entity_poly.pdbx_strand_id
1 'polypeptide(L)' 'MIGIVGGMGPYAGLDLLRKIYDNTLAGSDQEHLDTILISLSSRIPDRTEYLLGKENLN' A
#
# COMPACT_ATOMS: atom_id res chain seq x y z
N MET A 1 -1.95 14.89 -3.55
CA MET A 1 -1.56 13.56 -4.06
C MET A 1 -0.96 12.71 -2.95
N ILE A 2 -1.47 11.50 -2.74
CA ILE A 2 -0.99 10.52 -1.75
C ILE A 2 -0.29 9.38 -2.46
N GLY A 3 0.97 9.13 -2.11
CA GLY A 3 1.71 7.94 -2.54
C GLY A 3 1.55 6.80 -1.53
N ILE A 4 1.10 5.64 -2.00
CA ILE A 4 0.95 4.42 -1.20
C ILE A 4 1.99 3.41 -1.69
N VAL A 5 2.98 3.13 -0.84
CA VAL A 5 3.94 2.04 -1.07
C VAL A 5 3.37 0.77 -0.43
N GLY A 6 2.74 -0.04 -1.26
CA GLY A 6 2.15 -1.33 -0.89
C GLY A 6 3.09 -2.51 -1.13
N GLY A 7 2.50 -3.70 -1.26
CA GLY A 7 3.23 -4.94 -1.52
C GLY A 7 3.64 -5.72 -0.26
N MET A 8 3.22 -5.26 0.92
CA MET A 8 3.56 -5.87 2.22
C MET A 8 2.32 -6.25 3.08
N GLY A 9 1.22 -6.78 2.54
CA GLY A 9 1.03 -7.45 1.25
C GLY A 9 0.15 -6.70 0.24
N PRO A 10 -0.05 -7.26 -0.97
CA PRO A 10 -0.79 -6.60 -2.06
C PRO A 10 -2.23 -6.20 -1.68
N TYR A 11 -2.97 -7.09 -1.03
CA TYR A 11 -4.36 -6.82 -0.63
C TYR A 11 -4.47 -5.77 0.48
N ALA A 12 -3.47 -5.64 1.35
CA ALA A 12 -3.46 -4.61 2.38
C ALA A 12 -3.35 -3.20 1.77
N GLY A 13 -2.54 -3.06 0.71
CA GLY A 13 -2.44 -1.80 -0.04
C GLY A 13 -3.75 -1.43 -0.74
N LEU A 14 -4.44 -2.42 -1.34
CA LEU A 14 -5.75 -2.21 -1.94
C LEU A 14 -6.81 -1.80 -0.92
N ASP A 15 -6.85 -2.47 0.24
CA ASP A 15 -7.81 -2.15 1.30
C ASP A 15 -7.56 -0.76 1.90
N LEU A 16 -6.29 -0.35 2.05
CA LEU A 16 -5.95 1.02 2.45
C LEU A 16 -6.42 2.04 1.41
N LEU A 17 -6.15 1.81 0.13
CA LEU A 17 -6.60 2.70 -0.94
C LEU A 17 -8.12 2.85 -0.96
N ARG A 18 -8.85 1.72 -0.83
CA ARG A 18 -10.31 1.72 -0.71
C ARG A 18 -10.76 2.55 0.49
N LYS A 19 -10.16 2.34 1.67
CA LYS A 19 -10.49 3.11 2.88
C LYS A 19 -10.24 4.60 2.72
N ILE A 20 -9.18 5.01 2.01
CA ILE A 20 -8.93 6.43 1.72
C ILE A 20 -10.12 7.00 0.96
N TYR A 21 -10.58 6.35 -0.11
CA TYR A 21 -11.72 6.82 -0.89
C TYR A 21 -13.04 6.77 -0.11
N ASP A 22 -13.31 5.65 0.58
CA ASP A 22 -14.53 5.47 1.39
C ASP A 22 -14.63 6.51 2.53
N ASN A 23 -13.51 7.07 2.99
CA ASN A 23 -13.45 8.08 4.04
C ASN A 23 -13.08 9.48 3.52
N THR A 24 -13.06 9.69 2.20
CA THR A 24 -12.95 11.02 1.61
C THR A 24 -14.36 11.57 1.39
N LEU A 25 -14.64 12.77 1.92
CA LEU A 25 -15.90 13.47 1.61
C LEU A 25 -15.85 13.96 0.15
N ALA A 26 -16.41 13.19 -0.76
CA ALA A 26 -16.48 13.49 -2.18
C ALA A 26 -17.90 13.22 -2.69
N GLY A 27 -18.49 14.18 -3.41
CA GLY A 27 -19.78 14.05 -4.09
C GLY A 27 -19.66 13.63 -5.55
N SER A 28 -18.44 13.63 -6.10
CA SER A 28 -18.12 13.26 -7.47
C SER A 28 -16.70 12.68 -7.58
N ASP A 29 -16.41 12.01 -8.69
CA ASP A 29 -15.09 11.39 -8.91
C ASP A 29 -13.93 12.42 -8.83
N GLN A 30 -14.17 13.66 -9.30
CA GLN A 30 -13.17 14.72 -9.33
C GLN A 30 -12.85 15.32 -7.96
N GLU A 31 -13.65 15.03 -6.93
CA GLU A 31 -13.45 15.50 -5.57
C GLU A 31 -12.64 14.53 -4.72
N HIS A 32 -12.34 13.33 -5.22
CA HIS A 32 -11.46 12.40 -4.52
C HIS A 32 -10.01 12.88 -4.50
N LEU A 33 -9.26 12.44 -3.48
CA LEU A 33 -7.83 12.71 -3.38
C LEU A 33 -7.06 12.01 -4.51
N ASP A 34 -6.17 12.73 -5.20
CA ASP A 34 -5.23 12.09 -6.12
C ASP A 34 -4.39 11.05 -5.37
N THR A 35 -4.33 9.81 -5.86
CA THR A 35 -3.49 8.76 -5.26
C THR A 35 -2.68 7.99 -6.28
N ILE A 36 -1.55 7.43 -5.83
CA ILE A 36 -0.76 6.44 -6.57
C ILE A 36 -0.51 5.27 -5.64
N LEU A 37 -0.92 4.06 -6.05
CA LEU A 37 -0.55 2.81 -5.38
C LEU A 37 0.56 2.11 -6.15
N ILE A 38 1.72 1.96 -5.53
CA ILE A 38 2.83 1.15 -6.04
C ILE A 38 2.90 -0.13 -5.20
N SER A 39 2.58 -1.27 -5.81
CA SER A 39 2.63 -2.59 -5.14
C SER A 39 3.62 -3.51 -5.85
N LEU A 40 4.83 -3.60 -5.32
CA LEU A 40 5.94 -4.41 -5.88
C LEU A 40 6.25 -5.60 -4.97
N SER A 41 5.26 -6.42 -4.62
CA SER A 41 5.41 -7.49 -3.62
C SER A 41 6.50 -8.50 -3.97
N SER A 42 6.77 -8.76 -5.25
CA SER A 42 7.85 -9.66 -5.68
C SER A 42 9.25 -9.07 -5.49
N ARG A 43 9.36 -7.75 -5.29
CA ARG A 43 10.63 -7.05 -5.07
C ARG A 43 10.86 -6.69 -3.60
N ILE A 44 9.87 -6.91 -2.74
CA ILE A 44 9.97 -6.58 -1.31
C ILE A 44 10.12 -7.91 -0.54
N PRO A 45 11.28 -8.15 0.09
CA PRO A 45 11.51 -9.36 0.89
C PRO A 45 10.51 -9.51 2.05
N ASP A 46 10.45 -10.71 2.63
CA ASP A 46 9.62 -10.92 3.82
C ASP A 46 10.24 -10.23 5.04
N ARG A 47 9.49 -9.30 5.65
CA ARG A 47 9.96 -8.50 6.78
C ARG A 47 10.09 -9.33 8.05
N THR A 48 9.24 -10.34 8.22
CA THR A 48 9.25 -11.21 9.40
C THR A 48 10.50 -12.07 9.38
N GLU A 49 10.84 -12.66 8.24
CA GLU A 49 12.04 -13.48 8.08
C GLU A 49 13.32 -12.67 8.30
N TYR A 50 13.39 -11.41 7.83
CA TYR A 50 14.51 -10.51 8.13
C TYR A 50 14.64 -10.22 9.63
N LEU A 51 13.53 -9.82 10.29
CA LEU A 51 13.54 -9.49 11.72
C LEU A 51 13.85 -10.70 12.63
N LEU A 52 13.54 -11.91 12.18
CA LEU A 52 13.87 -13.16 12.87
C LEU A 52 15.29 -13.67 12.54
N GLY A 53 16.06 -12.97 11.70
CA GLY A 53 17.42 -13.34 11.34
C GLY A 53 17.53 -14.55 10.41
N LYS A 54 16.44 -14.89 9.71
CA LYS A 54 16.40 -16.00 8.75
C LYS A 54 16.81 -15.57 7.34
N GLU A 55 16.70 -14.28 7.06
CA GLU A 55 17.13 -13.62 5.82
C GLU A 55 18.06 -12.45 6.17
N ASN A 56 19.10 -12.24 5.37
CA ASN A 56 20.05 -11.14 5.55
C ASN A 56 19.90 -10.04 4.49
N LEU A 57 18.93 -10.19 3.58
CA LEU A 57 18.65 -9.23 2.53
C LEU A 57 17.79 -8.08 3.09
N ASN A 58 18.33 -6.87 3.03
CA ASN A 58 17.62 -5.61 3.25
C ASN A 58 17.09 -5.03 1.94
#